data_AF-A0A812IXK7-F1
#
_entry.id   AF-A0A812IXK7-F1
#
_cell.length_a   1.000
_cell.length_b   1.000
_cell.length_c   1.000
_cell.angle_alpha   90.00
_cell.angle_beta   90.00
_cell.angle_gamma   90.00
#
_symmetry.space_group_name_H-M   'P 1'
#
loop_
_entity.id
_entity.type
_entity.pdbx_description
1 polymer ?
#
loop_
_entity_poly.entity_id
_entity_poly.type
_entity_poly.pdbx_seq_one_letter_code
_entity_poly.pdbx_strand_id
1 'polypeptide(L)'
;MEDHSFTVSGDDPGFKDFHGSLIEEMEDWLSSEDFDSAWRDCYDRACRGSTGRSDRNISESVLYQTAAAVHGHLPHGPLERMIPVPDAEFVQGALTAIGLEDPRRAGLKDLEHFEAALVVVFTHLAHCATLLEKQMPGMADCILSGKIDPRA
;
A
#
# COMPACT_ATOMS: atom_id res chain seq x y z
N MET A 1 8.26 13.08 64.08
CA MET A 1 7.37 12.06 63.52
C MET A 1 6.40 12.82 62.64
N GLU A 2 6.52 12.64 61.32
CA GLU A 2 5.56 12.96 60.24
C GLU A 2 6.36 13.15 58.95
N ASP A 3 6.67 12.02 58.32
CA ASP A 3 7.22 11.90 56.97
C ASP A 3 5.99 11.81 56.04
N HIS A 4 5.73 12.84 55.24
CA HIS A 4 4.67 12.82 54.24
C HIS A 4 5.24 12.29 52.92
N SER A 5 5.28 10.97 52.81
CA SER A 5 5.55 10.27 51.55
C SER A 5 4.32 10.38 50.65
N PHE A 6 4.43 11.17 49.58
CA PHE A 6 3.44 11.28 48.52
C PHE A 6 3.68 10.15 47.51
N THR A 7 2.94 9.05 47.63
CA THR A 7 2.92 7.98 46.63
C THR A 7 1.90 8.32 45.55
N VAL A 8 2.38 8.75 44.39
CA VAL A 8 1.59 8.72 43.14
C VAL A 8 1.47 7.26 42.73
N SER A 9 0.29 6.68 43.00
CA SER A 9 -0.15 5.47 42.31
C SER A 9 -0.63 5.90 40.91
N GLY A 10 0.24 5.75 39.92
CA GLY A 10 -0.10 5.87 38.51
C GLY A 10 -0.37 4.49 37.95
N ASP A 11 -1.58 3.99 38.19
CA ASP A 11 -2.16 2.89 37.42
C ASP A 11 -2.69 3.51 36.12
N ASP A 12 -1.89 3.42 35.06
CA ASP A 12 -2.41 3.47 33.70
C ASP A 12 -1.53 2.51 32.88
N PRO A 13 -1.90 1.23 32.73
CA PRO A 13 -1.37 0.43 31.66
C PRO A 13 -1.96 1.02 30.39
N GLY A 14 -1.36 2.12 29.93
CA GLY A 14 -1.64 2.74 28.66
C GLY A 14 -1.70 1.63 27.65
N PHE A 15 -2.90 1.47 27.09
CA PHE A 15 -3.19 0.61 25.98
C PHE A 15 -2.16 0.97 24.91
N LYS A 16 -1.05 0.22 24.84
CA LYS A 16 -0.11 0.33 23.75
C LYS A 16 -0.81 -0.32 22.58
N ASP A 17 -1.68 0.44 21.94
CA ASP A 17 -2.12 0.18 20.58
C ASP A 17 -0.83 0.04 19.74
N PHE A 18 -0.43 -1.21 19.51
CA PHE A 18 0.62 -1.58 18.56
C PHE A 18 0.11 -1.42 17.12
N HIS A 19 -0.59 -0.32 16.83
CA HIS A 19 -0.82 0.09 15.46
C HIS A 19 0.38 0.91 15.04
N GLY A 20 1.30 0.24 14.32
CA GLY A 20 2.26 0.95 13.50
C GLY A 20 1.51 1.90 12.56
N SER A 21 2.17 2.95 12.10
CA SER A 21 1.56 3.81 11.08
C SER A 21 1.16 2.97 9.86
N LEU A 22 0.13 3.38 9.09
CA LEU A 22 -0.24 2.67 7.85
C LEU A 22 0.94 2.44 6.89
N ILE A 23 1.95 3.32 6.95
CA ILE A 23 3.21 3.16 6.21
C ILE A 23 3.98 1.95 6.73
N GLU A 24 4.17 1.80 8.04
CA GLU A 24 4.85 0.65 8.65
C GLU A 24 4.08 -0.65 8.38
N GLU A 25 2.75 -0.65 8.52
CA GLU A 25 1.93 -1.83 8.18
C GLU A 25 2.08 -2.22 6.70
N MET A 26 2.15 -1.23 5.81
CA MET A 26 2.38 -1.46 4.38
C MET A 26 3.79 -1.98 4.09
N GLU A 27 4.82 -1.41 4.71
CA GLU A 27 6.22 -1.84 4.56
C GLU A 27 6.44 -3.28 5.05
N ASP A 28 5.83 -3.63 6.19
CA ASP A 28 5.83 -4.99 6.73
C ASP A 28 5.21 -5.99 5.74
N TRP A 29 4.06 -5.62 5.17
CA TRP A 29 3.40 -6.46 4.18
C TRP A 29 4.19 -6.56 2.86
N LEU A 30 4.71 -5.45 2.33
CA LEU A 30 5.52 -5.43 1.12
C LEU A 30 6.84 -6.22 1.27
N SER A 31 7.31 -6.40 2.50
CA SER A 31 8.51 -7.20 2.80
C SER A 31 8.21 -8.68 3.07
N SER A 32 6.93 -9.08 3.01
CA SER A 32 6.48 -10.43 3.38
C SER A 32 6.48 -11.42 2.21
N GLU A 33 6.51 -12.72 2.54
CA GLU A 33 6.32 -13.80 1.55
C GLU A 33 4.90 -13.80 0.95
N ASP A 34 3.92 -13.25 1.66
CA ASP A 34 2.53 -13.12 1.19
C ASP A 34 2.46 -12.14 0.01
N PHE A 35 3.17 -11.01 0.10
CA PHE A 35 3.30 -10.09 -1.02
C PHE A 35 4.02 -10.72 -2.20
N ASP A 36 5.18 -11.38 -1.97
CA ASP A 36 5.94 -12.02 -3.05
C ASP A 36 5.10 -13.05 -3.81
N SER A 37 4.35 -13.86 -3.07
CA SER A 37 3.42 -14.83 -3.65
C SER A 37 2.28 -14.15 -4.41
N ALA A 38 1.65 -13.14 -3.80
CA ALA A 38 0.50 -12.44 -4.37
C ALA A 38 0.83 -11.74 -5.69
N TRP A 39 1.94 -11.00 -5.76
CA TRP A 39 2.27 -10.23 -6.96
C TRP A 39 2.68 -11.13 -8.12
N ARG A 40 3.40 -12.22 -7.86
CA ARG A 40 3.77 -13.21 -8.90
C ARG A 40 2.54 -13.89 -9.49
N ASP A 41 1.61 -14.33 -8.63
CA ASP A 41 0.35 -14.94 -9.07
C ASP A 41 -0.51 -13.96 -9.87
N CYS A 42 -0.61 -12.71 -9.42
CA CYS A 42 -1.33 -11.66 -10.13
C CYS A 42 -0.69 -11.33 -11.47
N TYR A 43 0.64 -11.24 -11.52
CA TYR A 43 1.40 -11.01 -12.74
C TYR A 43 1.17 -12.13 -13.77
N ASP A 44 1.26 -13.39 -13.35
CA ASP A 44 1.03 -14.53 -14.24
C ASP A 44 -0.39 -14.52 -14.83
N ARG A 45 -1.39 -14.13 -14.03
CA ARG A 45 -2.77 -13.96 -14.50
C ARG A 45 -2.90 -12.80 -15.49
N ALA A 46 -2.31 -11.65 -15.20
CA ALA A 46 -2.32 -10.48 -16.07
C ALA A 46 -1.64 -10.81 -17.42
N CYS A 47 -0.50 -11.49 -17.40
CA CYS A 47 0.21 -11.92 -18.60
C CYS A 47 -0.62 -12.84 -19.52
N ARG A 48 -1.45 -13.73 -18.96
CA ARG A 48 -2.33 -14.62 -19.74
C ARG A 48 -3.46 -13.87 -20.44
N GLY A 49 -3.93 -12.76 -19.86
CA GLY A 49 -4.97 -11.91 -20.43
C GLY A 49 -4.45 -10.86 -21.42
N SER A 50 -3.18 -10.47 -21.30
CA SER A 50 -2.56 -9.47 -22.16
C SER A 50 -1.96 -10.07 -23.43
N THR A 51 -2.45 -9.65 -24.60
CA THR A 51 -1.88 -9.97 -25.94
C THR A 51 -0.49 -9.38 -26.21
N GLY A 52 0.15 -8.76 -25.22
CA GLY A 52 1.29 -7.86 -25.39
C GLY A 52 2.52 -8.25 -24.59
N ARG A 53 2.98 -9.51 -24.67
CA ARG A 53 4.37 -9.82 -24.33
C ARG A 53 5.23 -9.38 -25.52
N SER A 54 5.63 -8.11 -25.55
CA SER A 54 6.73 -7.71 -26.42
C SER A 54 7.98 -8.40 -25.89
N ASP A 55 8.67 -9.19 -26.72
CA ASP A 55 9.81 -10.05 -26.34
C ASP A 55 10.97 -9.34 -25.61
N ARG A 56 10.90 -8.01 -25.44
CA ARG A 56 11.95 -7.20 -24.81
C ARG A 56 11.54 -6.59 -23.46
N ASN A 57 10.27 -6.24 -23.23
CA ASN A 57 9.85 -5.51 -22.02
C ASN A 57 8.42 -5.90 -21.57
N ILE A 58 8.16 -5.81 -20.26
CA ILE A 58 6.83 -5.98 -19.67
C ILE A 58 5.99 -4.73 -19.94
N SER A 59 4.77 -4.94 -20.44
CA SER A 59 3.86 -3.84 -20.79
C SER A 59 3.33 -3.12 -19.55
N GLU A 60 3.12 -1.81 -19.66
CA GLU A 60 2.51 -1.00 -18.61
C GLU A 60 1.09 -1.49 -18.24
N SER A 61 0.34 -2.01 -19.22
CA SER A 61 -0.99 -2.58 -18.99
C SER A 61 -0.96 -3.78 -18.04
N VAL A 62 0.11 -4.58 -18.08
CA VAL A 62 0.32 -5.68 -17.14
C VAL A 62 0.59 -5.14 -15.75
N LEU A 63 1.37 -4.06 -15.62
CA LEU A 63 1.60 -3.42 -14.32
C LEU A 63 0.29 -2.92 -13.70
N TYR A 64 -0.55 -2.22 -14.46
CA TYR A 64 -1.82 -1.70 -13.96
C TYR A 64 -2.76 -2.83 -13.51
N GLN A 65 -2.91 -3.86 -14.34
CA GLN A 65 -3.74 -5.01 -14.02
C GLN A 65 -3.23 -5.76 -12.79
N THR A 66 -1.91 -5.92 -12.68
CA THR A 66 -1.30 -6.56 -11.52
C THR A 66 -1.46 -5.71 -10.26
N ALA A 67 -1.22 -4.41 -10.30
CA ALA A 67 -1.39 -3.53 -9.15
C ALA A 67 -2.84 -3.56 -8.64
N ALA A 68 -3.83 -3.49 -9.54
CA ALA A 68 -5.23 -3.61 -9.18
C ALA A 68 -5.58 -4.99 -8.61
N ALA A 69 -4.99 -6.08 -9.13
CA ALA A 69 -5.23 -7.42 -8.62
C ALA A 69 -4.56 -7.66 -7.26
N VAL A 70 -3.32 -7.18 -7.08
CA VAL A 70 -2.55 -7.27 -5.83
C VAL A 70 -3.24 -6.53 -4.69
N HIS A 71 -3.96 -5.43 -4.97
CA HIS A 71 -4.78 -4.75 -3.98
C HIS A 71 -5.78 -5.69 -3.28
N GLY A 72 -6.35 -6.65 -4.02
CA GLY A 72 -7.25 -7.67 -3.46
C GLY A 72 -6.60 -8.67 -2.51
N HIS A 73 -5.27 -8.60 -2.36
CA HIS A 73 -4.48 -9.43 -1.43
C HIS A 73 -3.99 -8.65 -0.20
N LEU A 74 -4.38 -7.37 -0.04
CA LEU A 74 -4.04 -6.62 1.16
C LEU A 74 -4.61 -7.32 2.43
N PRO A 75 -3.87 -7.28 3.56
CA PRO A 75 -4.32 -7.92 4.78
C PRO A 75 -5.59 -7.25 5.31
N HIS A 76 -6.49 -8.06 5.86
CA HIS A 76 -7.72 -7.57 6.47
C HIS A 76 -7.41 -6.58 7.59
N GLY A 77 -8.01 -5.39 7.51
CA GLY A 77 -7.77 -4.35 8.52
C GLY A 77 -7.67 -2.95 7.93
N PRO A 78 -6.85 -2.08 8.54
CA PRO A 78 -6.69 -0.69 8.10
C PRO A 78 -6.20 -0.58 6.66
N LEU A 79 -5.21 -1.38 6.24
CA LEU A 79 -4.71 -1.37 4.86
C LEU A 79 -5.82 -1.66 3.85
N GLU A 80 -6.56 -2.75 4.03
CA GLU A 80 -7.68 -3.10 3.14
C GLU A 80 -8.71 -1.96 3.05
N ARG A 81 -9.03 -1.31 4.17
CA ARG A 81 -10.10 -0.29 4.22
C ARG A 81 -9.66 1.08 3.72
N MET A 82 -8.43 1.49 4.02
CA MET A 82 -7.94 2.84 3.74
C MET A 82 -7.29 2.98 2.37
N ILE A 83 -6.70 1.89 1.86
CA ILE A 83 -5.97 1.92 0.60
C ILE A 83 -6.97 1.70 -0.55
N PRO A 84 -7.15 2.66 -1.47
CA PRO A 84 -7.98 2.46 -2.65
C PRO A 84 -7.27 1.58 -3.68
N VAL A 85 -8.06 1.01 -4.61
CA VAL A 85 -7.51 0.31 -5.78
C VAL A 85 -6.73 1.33 -6.62
N PRO A 86 -5.44 1.09 -6.94
CA PRO A 86 -4.68 2.01 -7.77
C PRO A 86 -5.24 2.03 -9.20
N ASP A 87 -5.53 3.23 -9.71
CA ASP A 87 -5.83 3.44 -11.13
C ASP A 87 -4.57 3.72 -11.96
N ALA A 88 -4.73 3.75 -13.28
CA ALA A 88 -3.61 3.95 -14.20
C ALA A 88 -2.94 5.33 -14.04
N GLU A 89 -3.71 6.38 -13.72
CA GLU A 89 -3.19 7.74 -13.55
C GLU A 89 -2.31 7.82 -12.30
N PHE A 90 -2.75 7.21 -11.19
CA PHE A 90 -2.00 7.12 -9.96
C PHE A 90 -0.72 6.31 -10.13
N VAL A 91 -0.80 5.12 -10.73
CA VAL A 91 0.40 4.28 -10.97
C VAL A 91 1.42 5.05 -11.80
N GLN A 92 0.99 5.73 -12.86
CA GLN A 92 1.88 6.54 -13.68
C GLN A 92 2.52 7.69 -12.87
N GLY A 93 1.72 8.39 -12.06
CA GLY A 93 2.19 9.48 -11.20
C GLY A 93 3.25 9.01 -10.20
N ALA A 94 3.01 7.88 -9.54
CA ALA A 94 3.93 7.28 -8.57
C ALA A 94 5.28 6.91 -9.19
N LEU A 95 5.28 6.29 -10.38
CA LEU A 95 6.52 5.91 -11.07
C LEU A 95 7.30 7.13 -11.59
N THR A 96 6.59 8.17 -12.04
CA THR A 96 7.22 9.42 -12.49
C THR A 96 7.91 10.13 -11.31
N ALA A 97 7.31 10.10 -10.12
CA ALA A 97 7.85 10.76 -8.93
C ALA A 97 9.22 10.21 -8.49
N ILE A 98 9.50 8.93 -8.78
CA ILE A 98 10.77 8.28 -8.42
C ILE A 98 11.80 8.27 -9.56
N GLY A 99 11.53 8.97 -10.65
CA GLY A 99 12.46 9.12 -11.76
C GLY A 99 12.69 7.86 -12.59
N LEU A 100 11.76 6.89 -12.54
CA LEU A 100 11.78 5.78 -13.49
C LEU A 100 11.53 6.33 -14.90
N GLU A 101 12.35 5.87 -15.84
CA GLU A 101 12.22 6.19 -17.26
C GLU A 101 10.79 5.86 -17.71
N ASP A 102 10.15 6.77 -18.45
CA ASP A 102 8.72 6.68 -18.79
C ASP A 102 8.36 5.25 -19.27
N PRO A 103 7.62 4.47 -18.45
CA PRO A 103 7.34 3.06 -18.75
C PRO A 103 6.52 2.90 -20.03
N ARG A 104 5.88 3.98 -20.53
CA ARG A 104 5.23 3.99 -21.85
C ARG A 104 6.21 3.89 -23.01
N ARG A 105 7.43 4.42 -22.84
CA ARG A 105 8.44 4.49 -23.90
C ARG A 105 9.40 3.31 -23.85
N ALA A 106 9.77 2.88 -22.64
CA ALA A 106 10.77 1.84 -22.43
C ALA A 106 10.19 0.51 -21.95
N GLY A 107 9.00 0.47 -21.36
CA GLY A 107 8.49 -0.71 -20.65
C GLY A 107 9.34 -1.06 -19.41
N LEU A 108 8.87 -2.03 -18.62
CA LEU A 108 9.66 -2.55 -17.50
C LEU A 108 10.60 -3.66 -17.99
N LYS A 109 11.88 -3.55 -17.64
CA LYS A 109 12.97 -4.36 -18.21
C LYS A 109 12.93 -5.82 -17.77
N ASP A 110 12.61 -6.03 -16.50
CA ASP A 110 12.60 -7.35 -15.87
C ASP A 110 11.62 -7.37 -14.69
N LEU A 111 11.55 -8.54 -14.04
CA LEU A 111 10.67 -8.78 -12.89
C LEU A 111 11.08 -7.99 -11.65
N GLU A 112 12.36 -7.65 -11.49
CA GLU A 112 12.84 -6.88 -10.33
C GLU A 112 12.36 -5.42 -10.44
N HIS A 113 12.45 -4.82 -11.63
CA HIS A 113 11.88 -3.50 -11.89
C HIS A 113 10.35 -3.51 -11.76
N PHE A 114 9.71 -4.63 -12.07
CA PHE A 114 8.26 -4.79 -11.94
C PHE A 114 7.82 -4.83 -10.47
N GLU A 115 8.48 -5.65 -9.66
CA GLU A 115 8.25 -5.71 -8.22
C GLU A 115 8.52 -4.36 -7.56
N ALA A 116 9.66 -3.72 -7.87
CA ALA A 116 9.99 -2.39 -7.37
C ALA A 116 8.92 -1.34 -7.74
N ALA A 117 8.37 -1.40 -8.96
CA ALA A 117 7.29 -0.52 -9.37
C ALA A 117 6.02 -0.74 -8.52
N LEU A 118 5.66 -1.99 -8.21
CA LEU A 118 4.53 -2.28 -7.33
C LEU A 118 4.77 -1.77 -5.91
N VAL A 119 5.95 -2.04 -5.34
CA VAL A 119 6.35 -1.54 -4.01
C VAL A 119 6.16 -0.02 -3.95
N VAL A 120 6.67 0.71 -4.94
CA VAL A 120 6.56 2.17 -5.00
C VAL A 120 5.11 2.64 -5.03
N VAL A 121 4.25 2.00 -5.81
CA VAL A 121 2.82 2.33 -5.90
C VAL A 121 2.15 2.18 -4.54
N PHE A 122 2.34 1.03 -3.88
CA PHE A 122 1.70 0.73 -2.61
C PHE A 122 2.26 1.58 -1.45
N THR A 123 3.56 1.88 -1.45
CA THR A 123 4.16 2.84 -0.52
C THR A 123 3.57 4.24 -0.70
N HIS A 124 3.41 4.72 -1.94
CA HIS A 124 2.77 6.03 -2.19
C HIS A 124 1.30 6.05 -1.74
N LEU A 125 0.55 4.97 -1.96
CA LEU A 125 -0.81 4.86 -1.45
C LEU A 125 -0.87 4.95 0.08
N ALA A 126 0.05 4.26 0.77
CA ALA A 126 0.14 4.33 2.22
C ALA A 126 0.47 5.75 2.71
N HIS A 127 1.39 6.45 2.03
CA HIS A 127 1.66 7.86 2.33
C HIS A 127 0.43 8.76 2.13
N CYS A 128 -0.34 8.56 1.06
CA CYS A 128 -1.58 9.30 0.82
C CYS A 128 -2.62 9.01 1.91
N ALA A 129 -2.78 7.75 2.32
CA ALA A 129 -3.71 7.37 3.39
C ALA A 129 -3.28 7.96 4.75
N THR A 130 -1.99 7.91 5.10
CA THR A 130 -1.49 8.57 6.32
C THR A 130 -1.65 10.09 6.26
N LEU A 131 -1.52 10.71 5.08
CA LEU A 131 -1.78 12.14 4.94
C LEU A 131 -3.26 12.46 5.14
N LEU A 132 -4.15 11.60 4.66
CA LEU A 132 -5.60 11.71 4.88
C LEU A 132 -5.94 11.63 6.38
N GLU A 133 -5.36 10.68 7.11
CA GLU A 133 -5.53 10.58 8.57
C GLU A 133 -5.11 11.87 9.29
N LYS A 134 -3.99 12.46 8.86
CA LYS A 134 -3.46 13.68 9.47
C LYS A 134 -4.27 14.93 9.13
N GLN A 135 -4.73 15.05 7.89
CA GLN A 135 -5.41 16.26 7.40
C GLN A 135 -6.92 16.24 7.63
N MET A 136 -7.54 15.06 7.56
CA MET A 136 -8.98 14.86 7.65
C MET A 136 -9.31 13.66 8.55
N PRO A 137 -8.97 13.71 9.86
CA PRO A 137 -9.12 12.58 10.78
C PRO A 137 -10.57 12.05 10.85
N GLY A 138 -11.56 12.95 10.85
CA GLY A 138 -12.97 12.54 10.84
C GLY A 138 -13.40 11.80 9.57
N MET A 139 -12.76 12.06 8.43
CA MET A 139 -12.99 11.31 7.19
C MET A 139 -12.35 9.92 7.27
N ALA A 140 -11.10 9.85 7.75
CA ALA A 140 -10.40 8.59 7.96
C ALA A 140 -11.15 7.67 8.92
N ASP A 141 -11.68 8.20 10.03
CA ASP A 141 -12.53 7.45 10.96
C ASP A 141 -13.80 6.91 10.29
N CYS A 142 -14.41 7.70 9.40
CA CYS A 142 -15.58 7.26 8.66
C CYS A 142 -15.26 6.12 7.68
N ILE A 143 -14.08 6.15 7.05
CA ILE A 143 -13.59 5.07 6.18
C ILE A 143 -13.29 3.81 6.99
N LEU A 144 -12.50 3.93 8.07
CA LEU A 144 -12.12 2.81 8.93
C LEU A 144 -13.32 2.12 9.59
N SER A 145 -14.36 2.89 9.94
CA SER A 145 -15.61 2.36 10.50
C SER A 145 -16.61 1.86 9.46
N GLY A 146 -16.30 1.97 8.15
CA GLY A 146 -17.16 1.52 7.06
C GLY A 146 -18.40 2.39 6.83
N LYS A 147 -18.41 3.63 7.35
CA LYS A 147 -19.47 4.61 7.07
C LYS A 147 -19.33 5.24 5.69
N ILE A 148 -18.11 5.25 5.15
CA ILE A 148 -17.76 5.69 3.81
C ILE A 148 -16.94 4.56 3.18
N ASP A 149 -17.35 4.11 2.01
CA ASP A 149 -16.57 3.15 1.23
C ASP A 149 -15.71 3.92 0.21
N PRO A 150 -14.38 3.96 0.35
CA PRO A 150 -13.51 4.62 -0.62
C PRO A 150 -13.40 3.85 -1.96
N ARG A 151 -14.07 2.70 -2.07
CA ARG A 151 -14.14 1.86 -3.27
C ARG A 151 -15.44 2.07 -4.09
N ALA A 152 -16.39 2.86 -3.57
CA ALA A 152 -17.70 3.10 -4.19
C ALA A 152 -17.69 4.16 -5.30
#